data_AF-A0A0M6XRY8-F1
#
_entry.id   AF-A0A0M6XRY8-F1
#
_cell.length_a   1.000
_cell.length_b   1.000
_cell.length_c   1.000
_cell.angle_alpha   90.00
_cell.angle_beta   90.00
_cell.angle_gamma   90.00
#
_symmetry.space_group_name_H-M   'P 1'
#
loop_
_entity.id
_entity.type
_entity.pdbx_description
1 polymer ?
#
loop_
_entity_poly.entity_id
_entity_poly.type
_entity_poly.pdbx_seq_one_letter_code
_entity_poly.pdbx_strand_id
1 'polypeptide(L)'
;MSDDAIQVTIVRAGGTATVKFADGYETMRVATGYLHDPSDGLIAEMREGREATPWQSKATRGEAEWSVETRLDLDDATRRDLLHWIAGTAYFEA
;
A
#
# COMPACT_ATOMS: atom_id res chain seq x y z
N MET A 1 -3.30 32.89 -2.10
CA MET A 1 -3.12 32.57 -0.67
C MET A 1 -2.69 31.12 -0.63
N SER A 2 -1.48 30.81 -0.18
CA SER A 2 -1.17 29.43 0.19
C SER A 2 -2.07 29.10 1.36
N ASP A 3 -2.89 28.08 1.21
CA ASP A 3 -3.74 27.61 2.29
C ASP A 3 -2.81 26.98 3.33
N ASP A 4 -2.48 27.70 4.40
CA ASP A 4 -1.63 27.24 5.51
C ASP A 4 -2.34 26.16 6.37
N ALA A 5 -3.30 25.46 5.78
CA ALA A 5 -4.07 24.41 6.42
C ALA A 5 -3.16 23.19 6.69
N ILE A 6 -2.96 22.90 7.97
CA ILE A 6 -2.30 21.66 8.39
C ILE A 6 -3.25 20.49 8.07
N GLN A 7 -2.84 19.62 7.15
CA GLN A 7 -3.52 18.36 6.90
C GLN A 7 -2.87 17.25 7.73
N VAL A 8 -3.64 16.63 8.62
CA VAL A 8 -3.25 15.43 9.34
C VAL A 8 -3.85 14.21 8.64
N THR A 9 -2.98 13.32 8.13
CA THR A 9 -3.39 12.06 7.49
C THR A 9 -3.01 10.91 8.40
N ILE A 10 -4.01 10.10 8.80
CA ILE A 10 -3.76 8.89 9.60
C ILE A 10 -3.49 7.73 8.64
N VAL A 11 -2.31 7.14 8.76
CA VAL A 11 -1.90 5.95 7.99
C VAL A 11 -2.21 4.71 8.82
N ARG A 12 -3.07 3.84 8.31
CA ARG A 12 -3.39 2.56 8.97
C ARG A 12 -2.27 1.54 8.77
N ALA A 13 -2.32 0.44 9.52
CA ALA A 13 -1.53 -0.73 9.16
C ALA A 13 -1.84 -1.16 7.71
N GLY A 14 -0.83 -1.70 7.03
CA GLY A 14 -0.83 -1.83 5.58
C GLY A 14 -0.31 -0.58 4.84
N GLY A 15 -0.23 0.59 5.48
CA GLY A 15 0.25 1.81 4.82
C GLY A 15 -0.81 2.54 3.99
N THR A 16 -2.09 2.33 4.29
CA THR A 16 -3.22 2.96 3.60
C THR A 16 -3.67 4.25 4.28
N ALA A 17 -4.09 5.21 3.47
CA ALA A 17 -4.58 6.51 3.92
C ALA A 17 -5.65 7.04 2.96
N THR A 18 -6.55 7.86 3.48
CA THR A 18 -7.48 8.67 2.67
C THR A 18 -6.87 10.05 2.45
N VAL A 19 -6.59 10.39 1.19
CA VAL A 19 -5.90 11.61 0.77
C VAL A 19 -6.88 12.53 0.03
N LYS A 20 -6.80 13.83 0.30
CA LYS A 20 -7.62 14.86 -0.35
C LYS A 20 -7.03 15.22 -1.73
N PHE A 21 -7.89 15.21 -2.75
CA PHE A 21 -7.64 15.71 -4.11
C PHE A 21 -8.51 16.94 -4.38
N ALA A 22 -8.33 17.55 -5.57
CA ALA A 22 -9.14 18.68 -6.00
C ALA A 22 -10.65 18.34 -6.03
N ASP A 23 -10.97 17.12 -6.48
CA ASP A 23 -12.35 16.69 -6.75
C ASP A 23 -12.94 15.80 -5.64
N GLY A 24 -12.21 15.53 -4.56
CA GLY A 24 -12.71 14.67 -3.49
C GLY A 24 -11.62 14.05 -2.61
N TYR A 25 -11.89 12.84 -2.13
CA TYR A 25 -11.00 12.07 -1.28
C TYR A 25 -10.85 10.67 -1.84
N GLU A 26 -9.62 10.18 -1.90
CA GLU A 26 -9.30 8.85 -2.41
C GLU A 26 -8.54 8.04 -1.36
N THR A 27 -8.88 6.76 -1.23
CA THR A 27 -8.14 5.83 -0.37
C THR A 27 -7.07 5.12 -1.17
N MET A 28 -5.82 5.26 -0.72
CA MET A 28 -4.66 4.69 -1.39
C MET A 28 -3.58 4.25 -0.42
N ARG A 29 -2.70 3.37 -0.89
CA ARG A 29 -1.51 2.96 -0.15
C ARG A 29 -0.39 3.95 -0.42
N VAL A 30 -0.06 4.73 0.61
CA VAL A 30 0.89 5.88 0.53
C VAL A 30 2.28 5.53 1.03
N ALA A 31 2.44 4.42 1.74
CA ALA A 31 3.71 4.02 2.31
C ALA A 31 3.83 2.50 2.40
N THR A 32 5.06 2.03 2.58
CA THR A 32 5.34 0.65 2.96
C THR A 32 5.07 0.47 4.46
N GLY A 33 3.98 -0.21 4.79
CA GLY A 33 3.60 -0.48 6.18
C GLY A 33 3.08 -1.90 6.32
N TYR A 34 3.66 -2.69 7.24
CA TYR A 34 3.15 -4.01 7.61
C TYR A 34 2.88 -4.95 6.43
N LEU A 35 3.63 -4.89 5.31
CA LEU A 35 3.31 -5.68 4.09
C LEU A 35 3.13 -7.18 4.38
N HIS A 36 3.93 -7.73 5.27
CA HIS A 36 3.98 -9.14 5.63
C HIS A 36 3.30 -9.46 6.96
N ASP A 37 2.66 -8.49 7.61
CA ASP A 37 1.99 -8.74 8.88
C ASP A 37 0.74 -9.60 8.63
N PRO A 38 0.60 -10.77 9.29
CA PRO A 38 -0.51 -11.67 9.05
C PRO A 38 -1.82 -11.19 9.68
N SER A 39 -1.77 -10.22 10.60
CA SER A 39 -2.92 -9.71 11.36
C SER A 39 -3.50 -8.41 10.82
N ASP A 40 -2.66 -7.51 10.30
CA ASP A 40 -3.11 -6.18 9.86
C ASP A 40 -2.33 -5.64 8.64
N GLY A 41 -1.64 -6.54 7.95
CA GLY A 41 -0.78 -6.23 6.81
C GLY A 41 -1.41 -6.41 5.44
N LEU A 42 -0.60 -6.18 4.40
CA LEU A 42 -1.00 -6.52 3.02
C LEU A 42 -1.26 -8.03 2.86
N ILE A 43 -0.55 -8.88 3.61
CA ILE A 43 -0.86 -10.31 3.70
C ILE A 43 -2.27 -10.55 4.25
N ALA A 44 -2.69 -9.84 5.29
CA ALA A 44 -4.03 -9.98 5.84
C ALA A 44 -5.08 -9.56 4.81
N GLU A 45 -4.86 -8.43 4.13
CA GLU A 45 -5.73 -7.99 3.02
C GLU A 45 -5.90 -9.04 1.92
N MET A 46 -4.78 -9.61 1.45
CA MET A 46 -4.77 -10.64 0.43
C MET A 46 -5.49 -11.91 0.89
N ARG A 47 -5.20 -12.38 2.12
CA ARG A 47 -5.78 -13.63 2.67
C ARG A 47 -7.28 -13.52 2.92
N GLU A 48 -7.76 -12.35 3.30
CA GLU A 48 -9.19 -12.07 3.48
C GLU A 48 -9.93 -11.88 2.16
N GLY A 49 -9.23 -11.83 1.02
CA GLY A 49 -9.83 -11.59 -0.29
C GLY A 49 -10.45 -10.19 -0.41
N ARG A 50 -9.90 -9.21 0.31
CA ARG A 50 -10.37 -7.83 0.24
C ARG A 50 -10.04 -7.21 -1.11
N GLU A 51 -10.82 -6.22 -1.52
CA GLU A 51 -10.47 -5.41 -2.68
C GLU A 51 -9.12 -4.70 -2.43
N ALA A 52 -8.21 -4.81 -3.40
CA ALA A 52 -6.89 -4.25 -3.28
C ALA A 52 -6.96 -2.72 -3.25
N THR A 53 -6.48 -2.11 -2.17
CA THR A 53 -6.34 -0.65 -2.13
C THR A 53 -5.27 -0.20 -3.13
N PRO A 54 -5.58 0.69 -4.09
CA PRO A 54 -4.62 1.14 -5.09
C PRO A 54 -3.39 1.82 -4.46
N TRP A 55 -2.24 1.71 -5.10
CA TRP A 55 -1.02 2.40 -4.67
C TRP A 55 -1.08 3.89 -5.05
N GLN A 56 -0.54 4.74 -4.19
CA GLN A 56 -0.46 6.17 -4.47
C GLN A 56 0.33 6.47 -5.75
N SER A 57 1.35 5.67 -6.04
CA SER A 57 2.16 5.86 -7.23
C SER A 57 2.83 4.56 -7.66
N LYS A 58 3.30 4.54 -8.91
CA LYS A 58 4.17 3.47 -9.42
C LYS A 58 5.45 3.31 -8.57
N ALA A 59 6.00 4.42 -8.06
CA ALA A 59 7.20 4.40 -7.23
C ALA A 59 6.97 3.69 -5.89
N THR A 60 5.90 4.06 -5.17
CA THR A 60 5.51 3.41 -3.90
C THR A 60 5.26 1.92 -4.08
N ARG A 61 4.63 1.54 -5.21
CA ARG A 61 4.43 0.12 -5.56
C ARG A 61 5.76 -0.61 -5.76
N GLY A 62 6.68 -0.02 -6.54
CA GLY A 62 8.01 -0.60 -6.77
C GLY A 62 8.84 -0.74 -5.50
N GLU A 63 8.74 0.23 -4.57
CA GLU A 63 9.37 0.12 -3.25
C GLU A 63 8.83 -1.07 -2.43
N ALA A 64 7.53 -1.33 -2.52
CA ALA A 64 6.92 -2.49 -1.88
C ALA A 64 7.37 -3.82 -2.52
N GLU A 65 7.45 -3.89 -3.85
CA GLU A 65 8.01 -5.05 -4.57
C GLU A 65 9.43 -5.32 -4.08
N TRP A 66 10.30 -4.31 -4.11
CA TRP A 66 11.68 -4.43 -3.65
C TRP A 66 11.80 -4.83 -2.17
N SER A 67 10.95 -4.27 -1.31
CA SER A 67 10.92 -4.62 0.13
C SER A 67 10.54 -6.08 0.36
N VAL A 68 9.62 -6.64 -0.44
CA VAL A 68 9.25 -8.05 -0.37
C VAL A 68 10.35 -8.93 -0.98
N GLU A 69 10.95 -8.55 -2.11
CA GLU A 69 12.02 -9.32 -2.76
C GLU A 69 13.25 -9.50 -1.86
N THR A 70 13.66 -8.43 -1.16
CA THR A 70 14.91 -8.41 -0.38
C THR A 70 14.77 -8.99 1.03
N ARG A 71 13.54 -9.24 1.47
CA ARG A 71 13.24 -9.71 2.83
C ARG A 71 13.57 -11.19 3.01
N LEU A 72 14.35 -11.55 4.04
CA LEU A 72 14.84 -12.93 4.22
C LEU A 72 13.94 -13.82 5.08
N ASP A 73 13.01 -13.24 5.85
CA ASP A 73 12.14 -13.96 6.78
C ASP A 73 10.80 -14.40 6.17
N LEU A 74 10.61 -14.19 4.87
CA LEU A 74 9.45 -14.67 4.12
C LEU A 74 9.74 -16.02 3.46
N ASP A 75 8.83 -16.97 3.66
CA ASP A 75 8.81 -18.18 2.86
C ASP A 75 8.50 -17.87 1.38
N ASP A 76 8.94 -18.74 0.48
CA ASP A 76 8.87 -18.52 -0.96
C ASP A 76 7.43 -18.43 -1.49
N ALA A 77 6.49 -19.15 -0.87
CA ALA A 77 5.09 -19.11 -1.29
C ALA A 77 4.48 -17.75 -0.95
N THR A 78 4.63 -17.31 0.30
CA THR A 78 4.16 -15.99 0.76
C THR A 78 4.80 -14.86 -0.03
N ARG A 79 6.11 -14.94 -0.32
CA ARG A 79 6.81 -13.95 -1.14
C ARG A 79 6.21 -13.83 -2.54
N ARG A 80 6.05 -14.97 -3.23
CA ARG A 80 5.49 -15.00 -4.58
C ARG A 80 4.09 -14.42 -4.62
N ASP A 81 3.25 -14.81 -3.67
CA ASP A 81 1.85 -14.40 -3.63
C ASP A 81 1.75 -12.89 -3.36
N LEU A 82 2.57 -12.36 -2.45
CA LEU A 82 2.69 -10.92 -2.22
C LEU A 82 3.15 -10.16 -3.47
N LEU A 83 4.20 -10.62 -4.15
CA LEU A 83 4.69 -9.96 -5.35
C LEU A 83 3.64 -9.95 -6.47
N HIS A 84 2.92 -11.06 -6.64
CA HIS A 84 1.81 -11.14 -7.59
C HIS A 84 0.71 -10.13 -7.24
N TRP A 85 0.31 -10.08 -5.97
CA TRP A 85 -0.71 -9.14 -5.50
C TRP A 85 -0.29 -7.68 -5.68
N ILE A 86 0.94 -7.33 -5.29
CA ILE A 86 1.49 -5.98 -5.42
C ILE A 86 1.48 -5.56 -6.89
N ALA A 87 2.04 -6.37 -7.79
CA ALA A 87 2.14 -6.07 -9.21
C ALA A 87 0.77 -5.94 -9.89
N GLY A 88 -0.20 -6.76 -9.47
CA GLY A 88 -1.59 -6.73 -9.96
C GLY A 88 -2.43 -5.58 -9.42
N THR A 89 -2.00 -4.92 -8.34
CA THR A 89 -2.74 -3.80 -7.75
C THR A 89 -2.47 -2.51 -8.54
N ALA A 90 -3.56 -1.81 -8.88
CA ALA A 90 -3.53 -0.54 -9.60
C ALA A 90 -2.77 0.55 -8.82
N TYR A 91 -2.35 1.59 -9.52
CA TYR A 91 -1.75 2.77 -8.91
C TYR A 91 -2.26 4.04 -9.59
N PHE A 92 -2.21 5.18 -8.90
CA PHE A 92 -2.54 6.47 -9.49
C PHE A 92 -1.38 6.96 -10.38
N GLU A 93 -1.69 7.31 -11.63
CA GLU A 93 -0.75 7.99 -12.54
C GLU A 93 -0.69 9.46 -12.10
N ALA A 94 0.50 9.94 -11.75
CA ALA A 94 0.73 11.33 -11.33
C ALA A 94 0.81 12.28 -12.52
#